data_AF-A0A7W0PGY0-F1
#
_entry.id   AF-A0A7W0PGY0-F1
#
_cell.length_a   1.000
_cell.length_b   1.000
_cell.length_c   1.000
_cell.angle_alpha   90.00
_cell.angle_beta   90.00
_cell.angle_gamma   90.00
#
_symmetry.space_group_name_H-M   'P 1'
#
loop_
_entity.id
_entity.type
_entity.pdbx_description
1 polymer ?
#
loop_
_entity_poly.entity_id
_entity_poly.type
_entity_poly.pdbx_seq_one_letter_code
_entity_poly.pdbx_strand_id
1 'polypeptide(L)'
;MADLEAKLKAELAKMRPYLERSGGRVELVGVEDSIAKVLVSLTRPGASLLVASLQLASGIERTLKLAIPELRGLEAVNLPPHVL
;
A
#
# COMPACT_ATOMS: atom_id res chain seq x y z
N MET A 1 -2.84 -10.87 17.13
CA MET A 1 -3.08 -10.05 15.91
C MET A 1 -2.44 -8.65 16.00
N ALA A 2 -1.67 -8.31 17.05
CA ALA A 2 -1.02 -6.99 17.14
C ALA A 2 0.29 -6.91 16.31
N ASP A 3 0.97 -8.03 16.11
CA ASP A 3 2.28 -8.07 15.45
C ASP A 3 2.22 -7.75 13.95
N LEU A 4 1.17 -8.18 13.24
CA LEU A 4 1.04 -7.97 11.80
C LEU A 4 0.89 -6.49 11.46
N GLU A 5 0.00 -5.79 12.17
CA GLU A 5 -0.21 -4.35 11.98
C GLU A 5 1.04 -3.56 12.38
N ALA A 6 1.72 -3.96 13.46
CA ALA A 6 2.98 -3.33 13.89
C ALA A 6 4.08 -3.49 12.84
N LYS A 7 4.24 -4.69 12.25
CA LYS A 7 5.18 -4.95 11.14
C LYS A 7 4.83 -4.11 9.91
N LEU A 8 3.56 -4.06 9.52
CA LEU A 8 3.06 -3.23 8.42
C LEU A 8 3.38 -1.75 8.65
N LYS A 9 3.07 -1.22 9.83
CA LYS A 9 3.39 0.17 10.20
C LYS A 9 4.89 0.45 10.13
N ALA A 10 5.72 -0.46 10.64
CA ALA A 10 7.17 -0.31 10.59
C ALA A 10 7.71 -0.32 9.15
N GLU A 11 7.19 -1.20 8.28
CA GLU A 11 7.64 -1.28 6.89
C GLU A 11 7.12 -0.10 6.05
N LEU A 12 5.86 0.28 6.22
CA LEU A 12 5.27 1.46 5.58
C LEU A 12 5.98 2.75 6.01
N ALA A 13 6.40 2.85 7.28
CA ALA A 13 7.17 3.99 7.77
C ALA A 13 8.53 4.13 7.08
N LYS A 14 9.20 3.02 6.74
CA LYS A 14 10.43 3.04 5.94
C LYS A 14 10.18 3.43 4.49
N MET A 15 9.04 3.01 3.92
CA MET A 15 8.67 3.35 2.54
C MET A 15 8.19 4.80 2.37
N ARG A 16 7.55 5.38 3.40
CA ARG A 16 7.02 6.75 3.39
C ARG A 16 7.93 7.78 2.71
N PRO A 17 9.20 7.96 3.12
CA PRO A 17 10.08 8.97 2.49
C PRO A 17 10.32 8.69 1.00
N TYR A 18 10.39 7.43 0.58
CA TYR A 18 10.56 7.07 -0.82
C TYR A 18 9.30 7.34 -1.64
N LEU A 19 8.14 7.02 -1.06
CA LEU A 19 6.85 7.28 -1.70
C LEU A 19 6.63 8.78 -1.85
N GLU A 20 6.88 9.57 -0.79
CA GLU A 20 6.68 11.03 -0.83
C GLU A 20 7.61 11.70 -1.85
N ARG A 21 8.86 11.22 -2.00
CA ARG A 21 9.78 11.66 -3.06
C ARG A 21 9.25 11.36 -4.47
N SER A 22 8.50 10.27 -4.64
CA SER A 22 7.85 9.91 -5.91
C SER A 22 6.55 10.70 -6.16
N GLY A 23 6.12 11.54 -5.19
CA GLY A 23 4.81 12.20 -5.21
C GLY A 23 3.66 11.25 -4.84
N GLY A 24 3.95 10.21 -4.05
CA GLY A 24 2.97 9.27 -3.54
C GLY A 24 2.92 9.23 -2.02
N ARG A 25 1.76 8.92 -1.48
CA ARG A 25 1.51 8.77 -0.05
C ARG A 25 0.68 7.50 0.14
N VAL A 26 1.06 6.75 1.17
CA VAL A 26 0.30 5.58 1.62
C VAL A 26 -0.01 5.74 3.09
N GLU A 27 -1.22 5.36 3.47
CA GLU A 27 -1.68 5.37 4.86
C GLU A 27 -2.36 4.03 5.17
N LEU A 28 -1.97 3.41 6.28
CA LEU A 28 -2.60 2.16 6.72
C LEU A 28 -3.90 2.48 7.45
N VAL A 29 -5.01 1.94 6.94
CA VAL A 29 -6.34 2.09 7.55
C VAL A 29 -6.62 0.96 8.54
N GLY A 30 -6.16 -0.25 8.23
CA GLY A 30 -6.31 -1.41 9.09
C GLY A 30 -5.89 -2.70 8.40
N VAL A 31 -6.09 -3.82 9.09
CA VAL A 31 -5.82 -5.15 8.57
C VAL A 31 -7.01 -6.06 8.89
N GLU A 32 -7.51 -6.77 7.89
CA GLU A 32 -8.67 -7.66 8.00
C GLU A 32 -8.34 -8.98 7.30
N ASP A 33 -8.53 -10.13 7.96
CA ASP A 33 -8.25 -11.46 7.37
C ASP A 33 -6.84 -11.61 6.73
N SER A 34 -5.82 -10.96 7.32
CA SER A 34 -4.45 -10.89 6.78
C SER A 34 -4.34 -10.12 5.45
N ILE A 35 -5.31 -9.25 5.15
CA ILE A 35 -5.33 -8.30 4.04
C ILE A 35 -5.11 -6.90 4.62
N ALA A 36 -4.07 -6.20 4.17
CA ALA A 36 -3.78 -4.83 4.59
C ALA A 36 -4.65 -3.83 3.80
N LYS A 37 -5.50 -3.09 4.50
CA LYS A 37 -6.29 -1.99 3.93
C LYS A 37 -5.50 -0.69 4.01
N VAL A 38 -5.23 -0.09 2.85
CA VAL A 38 -4.44 1.13 2.74
C VAL A 38 -5.15 2.20 1.92
N LEU A 39 -4.84 3.47 2.19
CA LEU A 39 -5.19 4.61 1.36
C LEU A 39 -3.96 5.01 0.55
N VAL A 40 -4.10 5.06 -0.77
CA VAL A 40 -3.03 5.44 -1.69
C VAL A 40 -3.38 6.78 -2.34
N SER A 41 -2.58 7.80 -2.07
CA SER A 41 -2.73 9.13 -2.66
C SER A 41 -1.51 9.46 -3.51
N LEU A 42 -1.74 9.98 -4.71
CA LEU A 42 -0.67 10.50 -5.57
C LEU A 42 -0.90 12.00 -5.77
N THR A 43 0.14 12.81 -5.57
CA THR A 43 0.13 14.26 -5.83
C THR A 43 0.41 14.62 -7.28
N ARG A 44 0.77 13.65 -8.13
CA ARG A 44 1.06 13.90 -9.56
C ARG A 44 -0.24 14.16 -10.34
N PRO A 45 -0.42 15.31 -11.00
CA PRO A 45 -1.50 15.50 -11.96
C PRO A 45 -1.20 14.73 -13.25
N GLY A 46 -2.19 14.04 -13.81
CA GLY A 46 -2.06 13.43 -15.15
C GLY A 46 -3.13 12.38 -15.46
N ALA A 47 -3.40 12.18 -16.76
CA ALA A 47 -4.33 11.17 -17.26
C ALA A 47 -4.00 9.73 -16.80
N SER A 48 -2.73 9.49 -16.44
CA SER A 48 -2.23 8.20 -15.95
C SER A 48 -2.28 8.04 -14.42
N LEU A 49 -2.97 8.94 -13.69
CA LEU A 49 -3.06 8.90 -12.23
C LEU A 49 -3.55 7.55 -11.70
N LEU A 50 -4.62 7.00 -12.31
CA LEU A 50 -5.17 5.71 -11.91
C LEU A 50 -4.13 4.60 -12.06
N VAL A 51 -3.51 4.49 -13.25
CA VAL A 51 -2.48 3.49 -13.56
C VAL A 51 -1.28 3.61 -12.61
N ALA A 52 -0.82 4.84 -12.34
CA ALA A 52 0.29 5.09 -11.43
C ALA A 52 -0.05 4.68 -9.98
N SER A 53 -1.27 4.99 -9.51
CA SER A 53 -1.72 4.61 -8.16
C SER A 53 -1.77 3.10 -7.99
N LEU A 54 -2.22 2.39 -9.03
CA LEU A 54 -2.31 0.94 -9.07
C LEU A 54 -0.93 0.29 -9.06
N GLN A 55 -0.01 0.78 -9.90
CA GLN A 55 1.39 0.31 -9.90
C GLN A 55 2.06 0.54 -8.55
N LEU A 56 1.80 1.69 -7.92
CA LEU A 56 2.34 1.99 -6.59
C LEU A 56 1.77 1.06 -5.52
N ALA A 57 0.47 0.81 -5.53
CA ALA A 57 -0.17 -0.16 -4.64
C ALA A 57 0.39 -1.58 -4.82
N SER A 58 0.53 -2.05 -6.07
CA SER A 58 1.14 -3.36 -6.37
C SER A 58 2.60 -3.45 -5.95
N GLY A 59 3.37 -2.36 -6.10
CA GLY A 59 4.75 -2.29 -5.64
C GLY A 59 4.86 -2.44 -4.12
N ILE A 60 4.02 -1.70 -3.39
CA ILE A 60 3.94 -1.77 -1.93
C ILE A 60 3.52 -3.18 -1.50
N GLU A 61 2.49 -3.76 -2.12
CA GLU A 61 2.04 -5.12 -1.82
C GLU A 61 3.19 -6.12 -1.96
N ARG A 62 3.92 -6.06 -3.08
CA ARG A 62 5.01 -7.00 -3.35
C ARG A 62 6.11 -6.89 -2.30
N THR A 63 6.51 -5.68 -1.93
CA THR A 63 7.54 -5.50 -0.89
C THR A 63 7.03 -5.96 0.48
N LEU A 64 5.77 -5.70 0.81
CA LEU A 64 5.17 -6.17 2.06
C LEU A 64 5.06 -7.69 2.09
N LYS A 65 4.64 -8.36 1.01
CA LYS A 65 4.61 -9.83 0.92
C LYS A 65 6.00 -10.46 1.07
N LEU A 66 7.05 -9.80 0.59
CA LEU A 66 8.43 -10.25 0.76
C LEU A 66 8.92 -10.13 2.21
N ALA A 67 8.56 -9.04 2.90
CA ALA A 67 8.92 -8.84 4.30
C ALA A 67 8.03 -9.63 5.27
N ILE A 68 6.77 -9.83 4.91
CA ILE A 68 5.69 -10.36 5.73
C ILE A 68 4.99 -11.46 4.91
N PRO A 69 5.51 -12.70 4.92
CA PRO A 69 4.93 -13.80 4.14
C PRO A 69 3.54 -14.23 4.63
N GLU A 70 3.15 -13.85 5.84
CA GLU A 70 1.81 -14.04 6.41
C GLU A 70 0.75 -13.07 5.83
N LEU A 71 1.16 -12.04 5.08
CA LEU A 71 0.25 -11.11 4.42
C LEU A 71 -0.36 -11.75 3.17
N ARG A 72 -1.68 -11.95 3.16
CA ARG A 72 -2.41 -12.50 2.00
C ARG A 72 -2.50 -11.51 0.85
N GLY A 73 -2.73 -10.25 1.14
CA GLY A 73 -2.92 -9.22 0.12
C GLY A 73 -2.94 -7.81 0.66
N LEU A 74 -2.98 -6.86 -0.26
CA LEU A 74 -3.16 -5.45 0.01
C LEU A 74 -4.38 -4.94 -0.77
N GLU A 75 -5.25 -4.22 -0.08
CA GLU A 75 -6.44 -3.60 -0.66
C GLU A 75 -6.35 -2.09 -0.51
N ALA A 76 -6.41 -1.38 -1.63
CA ALA A 76 -6.44 0.08 -1.64
C ALA A 76 -7.90 0.56 -1.61
N VAL A 77 -8.38 1.02 -0.45
CA VAL A 77 -9.82 1.32 -0.23
C VAL A 77 -10.34 2.51 -1.04
N ASN A 78 -9.45 3.34 -1.58
CA ASN A 78 -9.78 4.50 -2.41
C ASN A 78 -9.54 4.30 -3.91
N LEU A 79 -9.13 3.11 -4.33
CA LEU A 79 -8.94 2.76 -5.73
C LEU A 79 -9.99 1.72 -6.13
N PRO A 80 -10.41 1.69 -7.41
CA PRO A 80 -11.32 0.66 -7.88
C PRO A 80 -10.72 -0.73 -7.61
N PRO A 81 -11.54 -1.72 -7.20
CA PRO A 81 -11.07 -3.05 -6.87
C PRO A 81 -10.30 -3.62 -8.06
N HIS A 82 -9.02 -3.90 -7.83
CA HIS A 82 -8.20 -4.64 -8.80
C HIS A 82 -8.45 -6.12 -8.59
N VAL A 83 -9.60 -6.56 -9.08
CA VAL A 83 -9.80 -7.98 -9.40
C VAL A 83 -8.88 -8.23 -10.60
N LEU A 84 -7.71 -8.81 -10.36
CA LEU A 84 -6.93 -9.46 -11.41
C LEU A 84 -7.71 -10.67 -11.94
#